data_AF-A0A803JSD1-F1
#
_entry.id   AF-A0A803JSD1-F1
#
_cell.length_a   1.000
_cell.length_b   1.000
_cell.length_c   1.000
_cell.angle_alpha   90.00
_cell.angle_beta   90.00
_cell.angle_gamma   90.00
#
_symmetry.space_group_name_H-M   'P 1'
#
loop_
_entity.id
_entity.type
_entity.pdbx_description
1 polymer ?
#
loop_
_entity_poly.entity_id
_entity_poly.type
_entity_poly.pdbx_seq_one_letter_code
_entity_poly.pdbx_strand_id
1 'polypeptide(L)'
;MLWSNLFFYFFFFFISNIQFFKMIYNKKTFNLSFIVAAQLHILTLLEHEKEQQMLIAAAVNNLAARLGTDAPVAEMPKDISIPLTTVPEVEEFEEWLKDSRNSQAKQNMISSLGAVGGQNTKRVSWNILSRLYSDAVAKQINWKGVNGKKCFKEMLTRSLLIRAVRKNQSSTNAADSEIDSYAIRWFNLAPDRGGGRKERSRVKEALTEVNSDPRSIVAVTFFH
;
A
#
# COMPACT_ATOMS: atom_id res chain seq x y z
N MET A 1 -82.72 -45.05 49.40
CA MET A 1 -81.79 -45.53 48.35
C MET A 1 -81.52 -44.53 47.22
N LEU A 2 -82.37 -43.53 46.94
CA LEU A 2 -82.14 -42.60 45.81
C LEU A 2 -81.21 -41.41 46.10
N TRP A 3 -81.11 -40.95 47.35
CA TRP A 3 -80.28 -39.80 47.73
C TRP A 3 -78.76 -40.09 47.78
N SER A 4 -78.36 -41.35 48.03
CA SER A 4 -76.95 -41.74 48.06
C SER A 4 -76.30 -41.71 46.67
N ASN A 5 -77.04 -42.05 45.62
CA ASN A 5 -76.54 -42.01 44.25
C ASN A 5 -76.31 -40.58 43.76
N LEU A 6 -77.23 -39.66 44.06
CA LEU A 6 -77.09 -38.26 43.64
C LEU A 6 -75.87 -37.60 44.31
N PHE A 7 -75.65 -37.83 45.61
CA PHE A 7 -74.47 -37.36 46.31
C PHE A 7 -73.16 -37.91 45.72
N PHE A 8 -73.14 -39.20 45.36
CA PHE A 8 -71.98 -39.84 44.75
C PHE A 8 -71.66 -39.22 43.37
N TYR A 9 -72.67 -38.95 42.54
CA TYR A 9 -72.49 -38.28 41.25
C TYR A 9 -71.98 -36.85 41.40
N PHE A 10 -72.54 -36.07 42.34
CA PHE A 10 -72.05 -34.72 42.60
C PHE A 10 -70.62 -34.72 43.14
N PHE A 11 -70.29 -35.65 44.03
CA PHE A 11 -68.95 -35.79 44.60
C PHE A 11 -67.92 -36.19 43.54
N PHE A 12 -68.22 -37.20 42.71
CA PHE A 12 -67.36 -37.59 41.60
C PHE A 12 -67.22 -36.48 40.55
N PHE A 13 -68.31 -35.82 40.18
CA PHE A 13 -68.26 -34.69 39.24
C PHE A 13 -67.41 -33.54 39.77
N PHE A 14 -67.50 -33.24 41.07
CA PHE A 14 -66.71 -32.19 41.72
C PHE A 14 -65.21 -32.55 41.77
N ILE A 15 -64.86 -33.79 42.14
CA ILE A 15 -63.47 -34.27 42.13
C ILE A 15 -62.89 -34.28 40.71
N SER A 16 -63.64 -34.78 39.72
CA SER A 16 -63.21 -34.78 38.32
C SER A 16 -62.98 -33.35 37.80
N ASN A 17 -63.83 -32.38 38.17
CA ASN A 17 -63.61 -30.98 37.84
C ASN A 17 -62.34 -30.42 38.49
N ILE A 18 -62.10 -30.70 39.78
CA ILE A 18 -60.88 -30.25 40.48
C ILE A 18 -59.62 -30.82 39.81
N GLN A 19 -59.61 -32.11 39.46
CA GLN A 19 -58.49 -32.74 38.77
C GLN A 19 -58.26 -32.14 37.38
N PHE A 20 -59.33 -31.84 36.65
CA PHE A 20 -59.26 -31.19 35.35
C PHE A 20 -58.70 -29.76 35.44
N PHE A 21 -59.16 -28.96 36.41
CA PHE A 21 -58.62 -27.62 36.65
C PHE A 21 -57.15 -27.66 37.08
N LYS A 22 -56.76 -28.62 37.93
CA LYS A 22 -55.36 -28.82 38.34
C LYS A 22 -54.47 -29.21 37.15
N MET A 23 -54.97 -30.04 36.25
CA MET A 23 -54.27 -30.41 35.00
C MET A 23 -54.09 -29.20 34.07
N ILE A 24 -55.14 -28.37 33.88
CA ILE A 24 -55.06 -27.14 33.08
C ILE A 24 -54.07 -26.15 33.70
N TYR A 25 -54.12 -25.96 35.02
CA TYR A 25 -53.23 -25.07 35.74
C TYR A 25 -51.77 -25.52 35.60
N ASN A 26 -51.47 -26.79 35.87
CA ASN A 26 -50.13 -27.35 35.72
C ASN A 26 -49.62 -27.29 34.28
N LYS A 27 -50.48 -27.50 33.28
CA LYS A 27 -50.11 -27.37 31.88
C LYS A 27 -49.80 -25.92 31.52
N LYS A 28 -50.57 -24.94 32.03
CA LYS A 28 -50.29 -23.51 31.83
C LYS A 28 -48.99 -23.08 32.52
N THR A 29 -48.75 -23.50 33.76
CA THR A 29 -47.52 -23.16 34.49
C THR A 29 -46.28 -23.78 33.85
N PHE A 30 -46.37 -25.03 33.38
CA PHE A 30 -45.29 -25.70 32.64
C PHE A 30 -44.98 -25.03 31.28
N ASN A 31 -46.01 -24.64 30.53
CA ASN A 31 -45.80 -23.89 29.28
C ASN A 31 -45.19 -22.51 29.56
N LEU A 32 -45.62 -21.82 30.63
CA LEU A 32 -45.08 -20.53 31.01
C LEU A 32 -43.60 -20.62 31.40
N SER A 33 -43.21 -21.63 32.20
CA SER A 33 -41.81 -21.83 32.58
C SER A 33 -40.93 -22.19 31.38
N PHE A 34 -41.44 -23.00 30.44
CA PHE A 34 -40.74 -23.31 29.20
C PHE A 34 -40.53 -22.07 28.32
N ILE A 35 -41.56 -21.21 28.19
CA ILE A 35 -41.46 -19.95 27.44
C ILE A 35 -40.41 -19.02 28.06
N VAL A 36 -40.38 -18.90 29.39
CA VAL A 36 -39.40 -18.06 30.11
C VAL A 36 -37.96 -18.60 29.93
N ALA A 37 -37.77 -19.92 30.01
CA ALA A 37 -36.46 -20.53 29.79
C ALA A 37 -35.97 -20.33 28.35
N ALA A 38 -36.85 -20.48 27.36
CA ALA A 38 -36.52 -20.21 25.96
C ALA A 38 -36.18 -18.72 25.73
N GLN A 39 -36.91 -17.80 26.35
CA GLN A 39 -36.63 -16.36 26.28
C GLN A 39 -35.26 -16.03 26.89
N LEU A 40 -34.93 -16.59 28.05
CA LEU A 40 -33.62 -16.38 28.67
C LEU A 40 -32.49 -16.91 27.78
N HIS A 41 -32.67 -18.09 27.18
CA HIS A 41 -31.69 -18.67 26.25
C HIS A 41 -31.49 -17.77 25.01
N ILE A 42 -32.57 -17.27 24.41
CA ILE A 42 -32.49 -16.33 23.27
C ILE A 42 -31.75 -15.05 23.68
N LEU A 43 -32.03 -14.49 24.86
CA LEU A 43 -31.33 -13.31 25.36
C LEU A 43 -29.84 -13.55 25.54
N THR A 44 -29.45 -14.71 26.10
CA THR A 44 -28.03 -15.05 26.25
C THR A 44 -27.31 -15.22 24.92
N LEU A 45 -27.98 -15.79 23.91
CA LEU A 45 -27.42 -15.93 22.56
C LEU A 45 -27.23 -14.56 21.89
N LEU A 46 -28.19 -13.66 22.04
CA LEU A 46 -28.09 -12.31 21.50
C LEU A 46 -26.97 -11.49 22.16
N GLU A 47 -26.79 -11.61 23.47
CA GLU A 47 -25.67 -10.94 24.15
C GLU A 47 -24.32 -11.50 23.65
N HIS A 48 -24.22 -12.81 23.48
CA HIS A 48 -23.00 -13.43 22.93
C HIS A 48 -22.72 -12.97 21.49
N GLU A 49 -23.75 -12.88 20.64
CA GLU A 49 -23.60 -12.41 19.26
C GLU A 49 -23.15 -10.93 19.22
N LYS A 50 -23.70 -10.09 20.09
CA LYS A 50 -23.28 -8.69 20.25
C LYS A 50 -21.82 -8.58 20.69
N GLU A 51 -21.38 -9.41 21.63
CA GLU A 51 -19.97 -9.47 22.05
C GLU A 51 -19.06 -9.85 20.88
N GLN A 52 -19.42 -10.86 20.10
CA GLN A 52 -18.67 -11.26 18.89
C GLN A 52 -18.62 -10.13 17.86
N GLN A 53 -19.73 -9.41 17.63
CA GLN A 53 -19.76 -8.26 16.72
C GLN A 53 -18.82 -7.14 17.18
N MET A 54 -18.78 -6.83 18.48
CA MET A 54 -17.85 -5.83 19.02
C MET A 54 -16.39 -6.24 18.84
N LEU A 55 -16.06 -7.51 19.07
CA LEU A 55 -14.71 -8.04 18.88
C LEU A 55 -14.29 -7.98 17.40
N ILE A 56 -15.17 -8.35 16.48
CA ILE A 56 -14.92 -8.26 15.03
C ILE A 56 -14.76 -6.80 14.62
N ALA A 57 -15.63 -5.89 15.08
CA ALA A 57 -15.52 -4.47 14.77
C ALA A 57 -14.19 -3.87 15.26
N ALA A 58 -13.77 -4.22 16.48
CA ALA A 58 -12.48 -3.81 17.02
C ALA A 58 -11.30 -4.38 16.20
N ALA A 59 -11.36 -5.65 15.81
CA ALA A 59 -10.33 -6.26 14.96
C ALA A 59 -10.26 -5.59 13.58
N VAL A 60 -11.40 -5.31 12.96
CA VAL A 60 -11.49 -4.58 11.68
C VAL A 60 -10.91 -3.18 11.80
N ASN A 61 -11.25 -2.42 12.84
CA ASN A 61 -10.70 -1.07 13.06
C ASN A 61 -9.17 -1.09 13.27
N ASN A 62 -8.64 -2.08 13.99
CA ASN A 62 -7.20 -2.26 14.14
C ASN A 62 -6.51 -2.65 12.83
N LEU A 63 -7.14 -3.52 12.03
CA LEU A 63 -6.64 -3.87 10.70
C LEU A 63 -6.68 -2.67 9.76
N ALA A 64 -7.77 -1.90 9.74
CA ALA A 64 -7.91 -0.67 8.97
C ALA A 64 -6.84 0.37 9.34
N ALA A 65 -6.57 0.55 10.65
CA ALA A 65 -5.50 1.41 11.13
C ALA A 65 -4.10 0.95 10.69
N ARG A 66 -3.86 -0.37 10.62
CA ARG A 66 -2.59 -0.96 10.17
C ARG A 66 -2.42 -0.94 8.65
N LEU A 67 -3.51 -1.13 7.91
CA LEU A 67 -3.53 -1.18 6.44
C LEU A 67 -3.71 0.20 5.81
N GLY A 68 -4.14 1.21 6.57
CA GLY A 68 -4.36 2.57 6.06
C GLY A 68 -5.39 2.61 4.94
N THR A 69 -6.46 1.82 5.03
CA THR A 69 -7.50 1.69 4.00
C THR A 69 -8.36 2.94 3.83
N ASP A 70 -8.32 3.87 4.79
CA ASP A 70 -8.93 5.20 4.68
C ASP A 70 -7.97 6.25 4.11
N ALA A 71 -6.78 5.85 3.64
CA ALA A 71 -5.96 6.77 2.88
C ALA A 71 -6.70 7.04 1.55
N PRO A 72 -7.21 8.27 1.30
CA PRO A 72 -7.58 8.64 -0.07
C PRO A 72 -6.42 8.26 -0.97
N VAL A 73 -6.70 7.62 -2.12
CA VAL A 73 -5.69 7.29 -3.13
C VAL A 73 -4.76 8.49 -3.23
N ALA A 74 -3.53 8.35 -2.74
CA ALA A 74 -2.69 9.51 -2.52
C ALA A 74 -2.39 10.14 -3.88
N GLU A 75 -3.09 11.24 -4.17
CA GLU A 75 -2.95 11.94 -5.44
C GLU A 75 -1.60 12.66 -5.46
N MET A 76 -0.95 12.63 -6.63
CA MET A 76 0.26 13.40 -6.85
C MET A 76 -0.05 14.89 -6.59
N PRO A 77 0.78 15.64 -5.85
CA PRO A 77 0.57 17.06 -5.66
C PRO A 77 0.43 17.78 -7.00
N LYS A 78 -0.66 18.54 -7.18
CA LYS A 78 -0.99 19.21 -8.46
C LYS A 78 0.03 20.28 -8.85
N ASP A 79 0.73 20.83 -7.86
CA ASP A 79 1.70 21.91 -8.06
C ASP A 79 3.04 21.40 -8.61
N ILE A 80 3.26 20.08 -8.66
CA ILE A 80 4.50 19.48 -9.14
C ILE A 80 4.25 18.72 -10.44
N SER A 81 4.83 19.23 -11.52
CA SER A 81 4.87 18.55 -12.81
C SER A 81 6.04 17.56 -12.86
N ILE A 82 5.74 16.28 -13.09
CA ILE A 82 6.74 15.24 -13.35
C ILE A 82 6.45 14.57 -14.71
N PRO A 83 7.48 14.09 -15.44
CA PRO A 83 8.90 14.08 -15.07
C PRO A 83 9.55 15.47 -15.19
N LEU A 84 10.57 15.71 -14.36
CA LEU A 84 11.40 16.91 -14.42
C LEU A 84 12.25 16.86 -15.70
N THR A 85 12.15 17.90 -16.52
CA THR A 85 12.73 17.98 -17.86
C THR A 85 13.93 18.92 -17.95
N THR A 86 14.09 19.83 -16.98
CA THR A 86 15.20 20.79 -16.94
C THR A 86 15.89 20.82 -15.57
N VAL A 87 17.13 21.33 -15.51
CA VAL A 87 17.88 21.46 -14.24
C VAL A 87 17.25 22.49 -13.28
N PRO A 88 16.72 23.64 -13.74
CA PRO A 88 15.98 24.57 -12.90
C PRO A 88 14.74 23.94 -12.25
N GLU A 89 13.96 23.14 -12.98
CA GLU A 89 12.82 22.39 -12.40
C GLU A 89 13.28 21.46 -11.26
N VAL A 90 14.48 20.87 -11.35
CA VAL A 90 15.06 20.09 -10.25
C VAL A 90 15.41 20.95 -9.05
N GLU A 91 15.94 22.17 -9.27
CA GLU A 91 16.21 23.12 -8.18
C GLU A 91 14.91 23.52 -7.46
N GLU A 92 13.89 23.94 -8.21
CA GLU A 92 12.58 24.31 -7.68
C GLU A 92 11.94 23.13 -6.92
N PHE A 93 12.06 21.92 -7.46
CA PHE A 93 11.56 20.73 -6.79
C PHE A 93 12.31 20.44 -5.47
N GLU A 94 13.63 20.60 -5.43
CA GLU A 94 14.42 20.44 -4.21
C GLU A 94 14.09 21.52 -3.16
N GLU A 95 13.83 22.76 -3.57
CA GLU A 95 13.36 23.83 -2.69
C GLU A 95 11.95 23.53 -2.16
N TRP A 96 11.05 23.07 -3.01
CA TRP A 96 9.71 22.63 -2.62
C TRP A 96 9.76 21.46 -1.63
N LEU A 97 10.69 20.51 -1.81
CA LEU A 97 10.96 19.42 -0.87
C LEU A 97 11.57 19.90 0.45
N LYS A 98 12.19 21.07 0.51
CA LYS A 98 12.74 21.65 1.73
C LYS A 98 11.68 22.37 2.56
N ASP A 99 10.70 23.00 1.92
CA ASP A 99 9.67 23.79 2.57
C ASP A 99 8.74 22.95 3.48
N SER A 100 8.71 23.25 4.78
CA SER A 100 7.92 22.50 5.77
C SER A 100 6.41 22.60 5.55
N ARG A 101 5.92 23.67 4.88
CA ARG A 101 4.50 23.86 4.54
C ARG A 101 3.98 22.75 3.62
N ASN A 102 4.87 22.17 2.81
CA ASN A 102 4.55 21.09 1.88
C ASN A 102 4.54 19.70 2.52
N SER A 103 4.60 19.58 3.85
CA SER A 103 4.72 18.30 4.55
C SER A 103 3.64 17.27 4.16
N GLN A 104 2.36 17.67 4.11
CA GLN A 104 1.26 16.80 3.70
C GLN A 104 1.38 16.38 2.22
N ALA A 105 1.67 17.33 1.34
CA ALA A 105 1.86 17.06 -0.09
C ALA A 105 3.04 16.11 -0.34
N LYS A 106 4.14 16.22 0.44
CA LYS A 106 5.26 15.27 0.39
C LYS A 106 4.84 13.86 0.80
N GLN A 107 3.99 13.71 1.82
CA GLN A 107 3.47 12.38 2.17
C GLN A 107 2.62 11.80 1.05
N ASN A 108 1.77 12.62 0.42
CA ASN A 108 0.95 12.19 -0.71
C ASN A 108 1.84 11.75 -1.88
N MET A 109 2.88 12.51 -2.21
CA MET A 109 3.86 12.15 -3.24
C MET A 109 4.58 10.84 -2.92
N ILE A 110 5.04 10.65 -1.68
CA ILE A 110 5.68 9.40 -1.25
C ILE A 110 4.74 8.20 -1.39
N SER A 111 3.48 8.35 -0.99
CA SER A 111 2.47 7.30 -1.13
C SER A 111 2.15 7.01 -2.60
N SER A 112 1.99 8.04 -3.43
CA SER A 112 1.74 7.91 -4.87
C SER A 112 2.90 7.20 -5.59
N LEU A 113 4.14 7.57 -5.27
CA LEU A 113 5.34 6.92 -5.80
C LEU A 113 5.55 5.53 -5.19
N GLY A 114 5.13 5.28 -3.95
CA GLY A 114 5.19 3.95 -3.33
C GLY A 114 4.25 2.94 -3.98
N ALA A 115 3.14 3.42 -4.55
CA ALA A 115 2.22 2.61 -5.34
C ALA A 115 2.79 2.23 -6.73
N VAL A 116 3.96 2.77 -7.12
CA VAL A 116 4.66 2.34 -8.33
C VAL A 116 5.05 0.88 -8.19
N GLY A 117 4.48 0.03 -9.04
CA GLY A 117 4.76 -1.41 -9.04
C GLY A 117 6.21 -1.77 -9.39
N GLY A 118 6.61 -2.98 -9.00
CA GLY A 118 7.89 -3.59 -9.28
C GLY A 118 8.01 -4.91 -8.53
N GLN A 119 8.73 -5.89 -9.08
CA GLN A 119 8.87 -7.21 -8.47
C GLN A 119 9.98 -7.27 -7.40
N ASN A 120 10.84 -6.25 -7.35
CA ASN A 120 11.95 -6.15 -6.40
C ASN A 120 12.41 -4.69 -6.26
N THR A 121 13.24 -4.44 -5.25
CA THR A 121 13.82 -3.13 -4.91
C THR A 121 14.38 -2.41 -6.13
N LYS A 122 15.19 -3.08 -6.95
CA LYS A 122 15.75 -2.51 -8.18
C LYS A 122 14.66 -1.96 -9.10
N ARG A 123 13.65 -2.77 -9.40
CA ARG A 123 12.58 -2.37 -10.33
C ARG A 123 11.75 -1.23 -9.77
N VAL A 124 11.40 -1.28 -8.49
CA VAL A 124 10.67 -0.20 -7.82
C VAL A 124 11.49 1.10 -7.87
N SER A 125 12.76 1.09 -7.46
CA SER A 125 13.63 2.27 -7.49
C SER A 125 13.75 2.86 -8.89
N TRP A 126 13.98 2.02 -9.91
CA TRP A 126 14.12 2.47 -11.30
C TRP A 126 12.83 3.03 -11.87
N ASN A 127 11.68 2.43 -11.54
CA ASN A 127 10.38 2.92 -12.00
C ASN A 127 10.04 4.28 -11.37
N ILE A 128 10.33 4.46 -10.07
CA ILE A 128 10.16 5.76 -9.40
C ILE A 128 11.07 6.82 -10.04
N LEU A 129 12.35 6.53 -10.22
CA LEU A 129 13.30 7.47 -10.85
C LEU A 129 12.88 7.84 -12.28
N SER A 130 12.34 6.90 -13.04
CA SER A 130 11.87 7.15 -14.41
C SER A 130 10.58 7.98 -14.46
N ARG A 131 9.79 8.01 -13.39
CA ARG A 131 8.66 8.94 -13.26
C ARG A 131 9.13 10.34 -12.85
N LEU A 132 10.16 10.44 -12.01
CA LEU A 132 10.66 11.71 -11.50
C LEU A 132 11.50 12.47 -12.53
N TYR A 133 12.34 11.79 -13.30
CA TYR A 133 13.34 12.44 -14.13
C TYR A 133 13.22 12.02 -15.60
N SER A 134 13.28 13.01 -16.49
CA SER A 134 13.55 12.78 -17.90
C SER A 134 14.97 12.25 -18.12
N ASP A 135 15.20 11.63 -19.29
CA ASP A 135 16.55 11.21 -19.69
C ASP A 135 17.53 12.39 -19.82
N ALA A 136 17.04 13.57 -20.19
CA ALA A 136 17.85 14.78 -20.29
C ALA A 136 18.39 15.20 -18.91
N VAL A 137 17.51 15.30 -17.91
CA VAL A 137 17.89 15.64 -16.54
C VAL A 137 18.72 14.55 -15.89
N ALA A 138 18.39 13.28 -16.12
CA ALA A 138 19.15 12.17 -15.54
C ALA A 138 20.64 12.18 -15.96
N LYS A 139 20.96 12.69 -17.14
CA LYS A 139 22.36 12.87 -17.59
C LYS A 139 23.09 13.99 -16.84
N GLN A 140 22.38 14.92 -16.21
CA GLN A 140 22.90 16.06 -15.45
C GLN A 140 23.03 15.77 -13.94
N ILE A 141 22.75 14.54 -13.51
CA ILE A 141 22.82 14.11 -12.12
C ILE A 141 23.84 12.97 -12.00
N ASN A 142 24.64 12.98 -10.93
CA ASN A 142 25.42 11.81 -10.52
C ASN A 142 25.49 11.72 -8.99
N TRP A 143 26.07 10.63 -8.48
CA TRP A 143 26.12 10.39 -7.04
C TRP A 143 26.95 11.42 -6.26
N LYS A 144 28.06 11.90 -6.82
CA LYS A 144 29.08 12.71 -6.11
C LYS A 144 29.03 14.21 -6.42
N GLY A 145 28.24 14.64 -7.40
CA GLY A 145 28.21 16.02 -7.90
C GLY A 145 29.40 16.42 -8.76
N VAL A 146 30.11 15.47 -9.38
CA VAL A 146 31.32 15.77 -10.16
C VAL A 146 31.00 16.27 -11.57
N ASN A 147 31.94 17.01 -12.19
CA ASN A 147 31.82 17.56 -13.55
C ASN A 147 30.64 18.51 -13.76
N GLY A 148 30.33 19.35 -12.76
CA GLY A 148 29.24 20.32 -12.82
C GLY A 148 27.84 19.71 -12.76
N LYS A 149 27.72 18.41 -12.42
CA LYS A 149 26.44 17.71 -12.29
C LYS A 149 25.89 17.84 -10.87
N LYS A 150 24.58 17.70 -10.70
CA LYS A 150 23.94 17.68 -9.38
C LYS A 150 24.33 16.44 -8.58
N CYS A 151 24.46 16.63 -7.28
CA CYS A 151 24.93 15.64 -6.30
C CYS A 151 23.77 14.88 -5.67
N PHE A 152 23.39 13.73 -6.25
CA PHE A 152 22.19 13.00 -5.80
C PHE A 152 22.25 12.56 -4.33
N LYS A 153 23.43 12.25 -3.79
CA LYS A 153 23.57 11.85 -2.38
C LYS A 153 23.15 12.97 -1.40
N GLU A 154 23.21 14.23 -1.83
CA GLU A 154 22.88 15.43 -1.03
C GLU A 154 21.45 15.96 -1.31
N MET A 155 20.77 15.43 -2.32
CA MET A 155 19.41 15.85 -2.71
C MET A 155 18.35 15.27 -1.76
N LEU A 156 17.32 16.05 -1.42
CA LEU A 156 16.14 15.61 -0.68
C LEU A 156 15.34 14.57 -1.47
N THR A 157 15.42 14.58 -2.80
CA THR A 157 14.84 13.51 -3.63
C THR A 157 15.39 12.13 -3.26
N ARG A 158 16.63 11.99 -2.76
CA ARG A 158 17.14 10.71 -2.25
C ARG A 158 16.30 10.19 -1.09
N SER A 159 16.04 11.05 -0.09
CA SER A 159 15.22 10.71 1.06
C SER A 159 13.78 10.38 0.66
N LEU A 160 13.22 11.11 -0.31
CA LEU A 160 11.91 10.82 -0.88
C LEU A 160 11.88 9.46 -1.59
N LEU A 161 12.88 9.14 -2.41
CA LEU A 161 13.02 7.85 -3.09
C LEU A 161 13.05 6.70 -2.10
N ILE A 162 13.88 6.78 -1.05
CA ILE A 162 14.01 5.72 -0.04
C ILE A 162 12.67 5.47 0.64
N ARG A 163 11.97 6.53 1.03
CA ARG A 163 10.66 6.43 1.69
C ARG A 163 9.60 5.86 0.76
N ALA A 164 9.59 6.25 -0.52
CA ALA A 164 8.68 5.72 -1.51
C ALA A 164 8.94 4.23 -1.81
N VAL A 165 10.21 3.83 -1.96
CA VAL A 165 10.57 2.42 -2.18
C VAL A 165 10.11 1.54 -1.01
N ARG A 166 10.31 1.98 0.24
CA ARG A 166 9.88 1.22 1.43
C ARG A 166 8.37 1.20 1.65
N LYS A 167 7.60 2.06 0.96
CA LYS A 167 6.14 1.96 0.92
C LYS A 167 5.66 0.84 0.00
N ASN A 168 6.50 0.36 -0.91
CA ASN A 168 6.17 -0.76 -1.78
C ASN A 168 6.34 -2.10 -1.04
N GLN A 169 5.34 -2.97 -1.11
CA GLN A 169 5.32 -4.27 -0.42
C GLN A 169 6.52 -5.17 -0.77
N SER A 170 7.03 -5.08 -2.01
CA SER A 170 8.18 -5.89 -2.45
C SER A 170 9.53 -5.39 -1.93
N SER A 171 9.56 -4.25 -1.23
CA SER A 171 10.79 -3.54 -0.86
C SER A 171 10.73 -2.85 0.51
N THR A 172 9.77 -3.22 1.36
CA THR A 172 9.54 -2.59 2.68
C THR A 172 10.79 -2.53 3.56
N ASN A 173 11.61 -3.58 3.52
CA ASN A 173 12.81 -3.73 4.36
C ASN A 173 14.12 -3.45 3.61
N ALA A 174 14.06 -2.87 2.40
CA ALA A 174 15.27 -2.57 1.62
C ALA A 174 16.17 -1.58 2.38
N ALA A 175 17.47 -1.89 2.45
CA ALA A 175 18.45 -1.01 3.10
C ALA A 175 18.72 0.25 2.27
N ASP A 176 19.10 1.35 2.92
CA ASP A 176 19.44 2.61 2.24
C ASP A 176 20.53 2.38 1.18
N SER A 177 21.58 1.64 1.54
CA SER A 177 22.71 1.31 0.65
C SER A 177 22.30 0.50 -0.57
N GLU A 178 21.31 -0.39 -0.43
CA GLU A 178 20.78 -1.18 -1.53
C GLU A 178 20.06 -0.26 -2.54
N ILE A 179 19.15 0.59 -2.05
CA ILE A 179 18.40 1.56 -2.86
C ILE A 179 19.35 2.54 -3.54
N ASP A 180 20.33 3.05 -2.80
CA ASP A 180 21.37 3.94 -3.32
C ASP A 180 22.16 3.28 -4.44
N SER A 181 22.56 2.01 -4.29
CA SER A 181 23.29 1.29 -5.34
C SER A 181 22.50 1.22 -6.65
N TYR A 182 21.18 1.05 -6.57
CA TYR A 182 20.31 1.03 -7.75
C TYR A 182 20.12 2.43 -8.35
N ALA A 183 20.02 3.48 -7.52
CA ALA A 183 19.96 4.86 -7.98
C ALA A 183 21.25 5.27 -8.69
N ILE A 184 22.42 4.99 -8.09
CA ILE A 184 23.75 5.20 -8.67
C ILE A 184 23.81 4.54 -10.06
N ARG A 185 23.44 3.26 -10.14
CA ARG A 185 23.46 2.52 -11.41
C ARG A 185 22.46 3.09 -12.42
N TRP A 186 21.30 3.55 -11.98
CA TRP A 186 20.29 4.14 -12.85
C TRP A 186 20.78 5.45 -13.51
N PHE A 187 21.43 6.34 -12.75
CA PHE A 187 22.02 7.58 -13.28
C PHE A 187 23.25 7.30 -14.16
N ASN A 188 24.11 6.35 -13.79
CA ASN A 188 25.26 5.97 -14.62
C ASN A 188 24.85 5.45 -16.00
N LEU A 189 23.68 4.82 -16.10
CA LEU A 189 23.12 4.31 -17.35
C LEU A 189 22.29 5.35 -18.11
N ALA A 190 22.11 6.57 -17.60
CA ALA A 190 21.34 7.62 -18.27
C ALA A 190 21.88 7.96 -19.68
N PRO A 191 23.20 8.02 -19.94
CA PRO A 191 23.72 8.23 -21.29
C PRO A 191 23.41 7.10 -22.28
N ASP A 192 23.06 5.90 -21.81
CA ASP A 192 22.73 4.74 -22.67
C ASP A 192 21.27 4.75 -23.13
N ARG A 193 20.40 5.44 -22.38
CA ARG A 193 18.97 5.55 -22.69
C ARG A 193 18.75 6.40 -23.95
N GLY A 194 17.62 6.18 -24.63
CA GLY A 194 17.28 6.89 -25.87
C GLY A 194 18.21 6.61 -27.06
N GLY A 195 18.88 5.45 -27.09
CA GLY A 195 19.74 5.05 -28.23
C GLY A 195 21.23 5.41 -28.08
N GLY A 196 21.64 6.04 -26.98
CA GLY A 196 23.03 6.45 -26.77
C GLY A 196 24.05 5.29 -26.77
N ARG A 197 23.64 4.08 -26.36
CA ARG A 197 24.49 2.88 -26.52
C ARG A 197 24.81 2.59 -27.98
N LYS A 198 23.79 2.62 -28.85
CA LYS A 198 23.93 2.33 -30.29
C LYS A 198 24.83 3.36 -30.96
N GLU A 199 24.69 4.62 -30.56
CA GLU A 199 25.53 5.70 -31.09
C GLU A 199 27.01 5.52 -30.72
N ARG A 200 27.31 5.19 -29.45
CA ARG A 200 28.69 4.93 -29.05
C ARG A 200 29.29 3.69 -29.72
N SER A 201 28.48 2.66 -29.98
CA SER A 201 28.91 1.50 -30.77
C SER A 201 29.31 1.92 -32.19
N ARG A 202 28.47 2.71 -32.87
CA ARG A 202 28.77 3.24 -34.21
C ARG A 202 30.01 4.12 -34.26
N VAL A 203 30.17 5.03 -33.31
CA VAL A 203 31.36 5.88 -33.21
C VAL A 203 32.61 5.02 -32.99
N LYS A 204 32.51 3.98 -32.15
CA LYS A 204 33.62 3.05 -31.92
C LYS A 204 33.98 2.26 -33.19
N GLU A 205 32.98 1.73 -33.90
CA GLU A 205 33.15 1.02 -35.17
C GLU A 205 33.81 1.93 -36.23
N ALA A 206 33.34 3.17 -36.37
CA ALA A 206 33.93 4.15 -37.29
C ALA A 206 35.39 4.50 -36.93
N LEU A 207 35.71 4.66 -35.64
CA LEU A 207 37.09 4.91 -35.19
C LEU A 207 38.02 3.72 -35.47
N THR A 208 37.52 2.48 -35.35
CA THR A 208 38.31 1.30 -35.71
C THR A 208 38.54 1.16 -37.20
N GLU A 209 37.57 1.55 -38.03
CA GLU A 209 37.73 1.58 -39.50
C GLU A 209 38.75 2.64 -39.94
N VAL A 210 38.70 3.86 -39.38
CA VAL A 210 39.67 4.93 -39.68
C VAL A 210 41.10 4.55 -39.28
N ASN A 211 41.28 3.89 -38.14
CA ASN A 211 42.59 3.45 -37.66
C ASN A 211 43.13 2.21 -38.40
N SER A 212 42.30 1.51 -39.17
CA SER A 212 42.71 0.34 -39.96
C SER A 212 42.91 0.66 -41.44
N ASP A 213 42.58 1.88 -41.90
CA ASP A 213 42.85 2.33 -43.27
C ASP A 213 44.35 2.63 -43.47
N PRO A 214 45.07 1.87 -44.34
CA PRO A 214 46.48 2.10 -44.62
C PRO A 214 46.78 3.50 -45.17
N ARG A 215 45.79 4.19 -45.77
CA ARG A 215 45.97 5.53 -46.36
C ARG A 215 46.05 6.65 -45.31
N SER A 216 45.51 6.46 -44.12
CA SER A 216 45.58 7.45 -43.02
C SER A 216 46.94 7.44 -42.31
N ILE A 217 47.62 6.29 -42.31
CA ILE A 217 48.94 6.08 -41.69
C ILE A 217 50.06 6.79 -42.51
N VAL A 218 49.91 6.89 -43.83
CA VAL A 218 50.94 7.46 -44.72
C VAL A 218 51.05 8.99 -44.62
N ALA A 219 50.02 9.68 -44.13
CA ALA A 219 50.05 11.14 -43.96
C ALA A 219 50.96 11.60 -42.79
N VAL A 220 51.27 10.70 -41.85
CA VAL A 220 52.11 11.01 -40.68
C VAL A 220 53.60 10.72 -40.97
N THR A 221 53.93 9.94 -42.00
CA THR A 221 55.30 9.48 -42.27
C THR A 221 56.07 10.26 -43.35
N PHE A 222 55.49 11.32 -43.94
CA PHE A 222 56.13 12.13 -44.99
C PHE A 222 56.61 13.53 -44.56
N PHE A 223 56.64 13.82 -43.26
CA PHE A 223 57.34 14.99 -42.70
C PHE A 223 58.52 14.53 -41.84
N HIS A 224 59.63 14.16 -42.48
CA HIS A 224 61.01 14.20 -42.00
C HIS A 224 61.92 14.18 -43.24
#